data_AF-A0A2T6KRL9-F1
#
_entry.id   AF-A0A2T6KRL9-F1
#
_cell.length_a   1.000
_cell.length_b   1.000
_cell.length_c   1.000
_cell.angle_alpha   90.00
_cell.angle_beta   90.00
_cell.angle_gamma   90.00
#
_symmetry.space_group_name_H-M   'P 1'
#
loop_
_entity.id
_entity.type
_entity.pdbx_description
1 polymer ?
#
loop_
_entity_poly.entity_id
_entity_poly.type
_entity_poly.pdbx_seq_one_letter_code
_entity_poly.pdbx_strand_id
1 'polypeptide(L)'
;MILHRLLCTVLLTALPLTAQAQCRIKVAGSNCVAVPQTRAPKPGPVKIGEVIERGEYSVMMNVRYYGLPPVSDGWVYMNIEDEIYRVDWRSLEVLERVTHQASRNW
;
A
#
# COMPACT_ATOMS: atom_id res chain seq x y z
N MET A 1 -46.55 23.71 40.00
CA MET A 1 -45.95 22.38 39.74
C MET A 1 -45.44 22.24 38.30
N ILE A 2 -44.49 23.06 37.83
CA ILE A 2 -43.72 22.74 36.60
C ILE A 2 -42.32 23.35 36.76
N LEU A 3 -41.54 22.83 37.71
CA LEU A 3 -40.15 23.22 37.96
C LEU A 3 -39.26 21.98 37.91
N HIS A 4 -39.42 21.12 36.88
CA HIS A 4 -38.72 19.83 36.78
C HIS A 4 -38.31 19.48 35.34
N ARG A 5 -37.99 20.48 34.49
CA ARG A 5 -37.49 20.23 33.12
C ARG A 5 -36.18 20.93 32.78
N LEU A 6 -35.33 21.14 33.80
CA LEU A 6 -34.03 21.80 33.64
C LEU A 6 -32.93 20.96 34.33
N LEU A 7 -32.84 19.66 34.04
CA LEU A 7 -31.74 18.84 34.54
C LEU A 7 -31.60 17.56 33.72
N CYS A 8 -30.96 17.63 32.54
CA CYS A 8 -30.24 16.51 31.91
C CYS A 8 -29.64 16.89 30.53
N THR A 9 -28.98 18.04 30.43
CA THR A 9 -28.21 18.41 29.22
C THR A 9 -26.77 18.78 29.59
N VAL A 10 -26.16 17.98 30.47
CA VAL A 10 -24.72 18.08 30.75
C VAL A 10 -24.20 16.67 30.96
N LEU A 11 -23.61 16.06 29.91
CA LEU A 11 -22.49 15.09 29.96
C LEU A 11 -22.32 14.42 28.58
N LEU A 12 -21.84 15.15 27.55
CA LEU A 12 -21.46 14.50 26.28
C LEU A 12 -20.37 15.24 25.48
N THR A 13 -19.45 15.94 26.14
CA THR A 13 -18.43 16.74 25.44
C THR A 13 -17.01 16.58 25.99
N ALA A 14 -16.61 15.39 26.44
CA ALA A 14 -15.22 15.13 26.81
C ALA A 14 -14.76 13.71 26.49
N LEU A 15 -14.93 13.29 25.24
CA LEU A 15 -14.10 12.21 24.69
C LEU A 15 -12.89 12.89 24.03
N PRO A 16 -11.68 12.77 24.60
CA PRO A 16 -10.50 13.22 23.89
C PRO A 16 -10.29 12.25 22.72
N LEU A 17 -10.77 12.63 21.53
CA LEU A 17 -10.36 12.07 20.25
C LEU A 17 -8.94 12.55 19.93
N THR A 18 -8.00 12.33 20.83
CA THR A 18 -6.59 12.47 20.51
C THR A 18 -6.14 11.16 19.87
N ALA A 19 -6.29 11.08 18.56
CA ALA A 19 -5.56 10.14 17.73
C ALA A 19 -4.07 10.51 17.77
N GLN A 20 -3.43 10.32 18.93
CA GLN A 20 -1.99 10.39 19.04
C GLN A 20 -1.45 9.01 18.65
N ALA A 21 -0.68 8.96 17.57
CA ALA A 21 0.23 7.86 17.35
C ALA A 21 1.15 7.77 18.57
N GLN A 22 0.84 6.85 19.49
CA GLN A 22 1.62 6.67 20.70
C GLN A 22 2.97 6.11 20.29
N CYS A 23 4.04 6.90 20.44
CA CYS A 23 5.40 6.37 20.48
C CYS A 23 5.45 5.40 21.68
N ARG A 24 5.21 4.12 21.43
CA ARG A 24 5.14 3.10 22.48
C ARG A 24 6.46 2.88 23.23
N ILE A 25 7.54 3.57 22.82
CA ILE A 25 8.89 3.45 23.36
C ILE A 25 9.38 4.82 23.86
N LYS A 26 8.58 5.55 24.65
CA LYS A 26 9.05 6.78 25.30
C LYS A 26 9.89 6.41 26.52
N VAL A 27 11.21 6.39 26.36
CA VAL A 27 12.20 6.29 27.46
C VAL A 27 12.80 7.66 27.75
N ALA A 28 13.27 7.89 28.98
CA ALA A 28 13.92 9.14 29.35
C ALA A 28 15.12 9.43 28.41
N GLY A 29 15.17 10.63 27.85
CA GLY A 29 16.19 11.02 26.85
C GLY A 29 15.84 10.72 25.39
N SER A 30 14.68 10.13 25.09
CA SER A 30 14.21 9.91 23.71
C SER A 30 13.20 10.97 23.23
N ASN A 31 13.22 11.27 21.94
CA ASN A 31 12.25 12.14 21.27
C ASN A 31 11.51 11.37 20.19
N CYS A 32 10.20 11.61 20.06
CA CYS A 32 9.43 11.16 18.91
C CYS A 32 9.85 11.93 17.66
N VAL A 33 10.14 11.22 16.58
CA VAL A 33 10.39 11.82 15.27
C VAL A 33 9.38 11.25 14.29
N ALA A 34 8.62 12.13 13.66
CA ALA A 34 7.83 11.78 12.49
C ALA A 34 8.77 11.76 11.28
N VAL A 35 8.95 10.59 10.67
CA VAL A 35 9.70 10.47 9.42
C VAL A 35 8.82 10.98 8.29
N PRO A 36 9.23 12.01 7.52
CA PRO A 36 8.49 12.46 6.34
C PRO A 36 8.36 11.28 5.36
N GLN A 37 7.13 10.86 5.12
CA GLN A 37 6.84 9.81 4.13
C GLN A 37 6.79 10.47 2.75
N THR A 38 7.94 10.82 2.18
CA THR A 38 8.00 11.25 0.77
C THR A 38 7.75 10.02 -0.09
N ARG A 39 6.50 9.81 -0.53
CA ARG A 39 6.09 8.62 -1.30
C ARG A 39 5.37 9.02 -2.59
N ALA A 40 5.96 9.86 -3.41
CA ALA A 40 5.67 9.71 -4.84
C ALA A 40 6.45 8.46 -5.28
N PRO A 41 5.79 7.39 -5.77
CA PRO A 41 6.51 6.25 -6.32
C PRO A 41 7.43 6.76 -7.43
N LYS A 42 8.71 6.35 -7.42
CA LYS A 42 9.62 6.62 -8.54
C LYS A 42 8.92 6.17 -9.83
N PRO A 43 8.98 6.95 -10.94
CA PRO A 43 8.47 6.48 -12.22
C PRO A 43 9.04 5.09 -12.53
N GLY A 44 8.18 4.16 -12.92
CA GLY A 44 8.61 2.84 -13.36
C GLY A 44 9.21 2.88 -14.77
N PRO A 45 9.92 1.83 -15.20
CA PRO A 45 10.45 1.70 -16.56
C PRO A 45 9.37 1.75 -17.64
N VAL A 46 8.17 1.24 -17.35
CA VAL A 46 7.02 1.23 -18.25
C VAL A 46 5.81 1.89 -17.60
N LYS A 47 4.90 2.41 -18.43
CA LYS A 47 3.66 3.04 -17.96
C LYS A 47 2.56 2.01 -17.77
N ILE A 48 1.64 2.28 -16.85
CA ILE A 48 0.40 1.50 -16.74
C ILE A 48 -0.51 1.82 -17.95
N GLY A 49 -1.12 0.79 -18.54
CA GLY A 49 -1.89 0.85 -19.78
C GLY A 49 -1.04 0.78 -21.06
N GLU A 50 0.28 0.68 -20.93
CA GLU A 50 1.18 0.48 -22.07
C GLU A 50 1.11 -0.97 -22.56
N VAL A 51 1.17 -1.18 -23.88
CA VAL A 51 1.28 -2.51 -24.47
C VAL A 51 2.75 -2.76 -24.82
N ILE A 52 3.36 -3.73 -24.14
CA ILE A 52 4.79 -4.04 -24.30
C ILE A 52 5.03 -4.98 -25.49
N GLU A 53 6.25 -4.96 -26.03
CA GLU A 53 6.61 -5.82 -27.14
C GLU A 53 6.75 -7.29 -26.69
N ARG A 54 6.33 -8.20 -27.57
CA ARG A 54 6.38 -9.63 -27.26
C ARG A 54 7.83 -10.11 -27.17
N GLY A 55 8.19 -10.69 -26.03
CA GLY A 55 9.50 -11.28 -25.80
C GLY A 55 10.57 -10.30 -25.31
N GLU A 56 10.21 -9.02 -25.14
CA GLU A 56 11.11 -8.01 -24.56
C GLU A 56 11.43 -8.30 -23.09
N TYR A 57 10.43 -8.73 -22.33
CA TYR A 57 10.53 -9.00 -20.90
C TYR A 57 10.16 -10.45 -20.56
N SER A 58 10.59 -10.90 -19.38
CA SER A 58 10.44 -12.29 -18.95
C SER A 58 9.25 -12.48 -18.01
N VAL A 59 8.52 -13.58 -18.19
CA VAL A 59 7.51 -14.01 -17.24
C VAL A 59 8.19 -14.51 -15.97
N MET A 60 7.71 -14.04 -14.83
CA MET A 60 8.28 -14.38 -13.54
C MET A 60 7.88 -15.82 -13.15
N MET A 61 8.90 -16.66 -12.95
CA MET A 61 8.71 -18.03 -12.49
C MET A 61 8.71 -18.08 -10.95
N ASN A 62 8.04 -19.09 -10.38
CA ASN A 62 8.01 -19.33 -8.93
C ASN A 62 7.52 -18.13 -8.10
N VAL A 63 6.50 -17.41 -8.55
CA VAL A 63 5.96 -16.18 -7.92
C VAL A 63 5.69 -16.30 -6.41
N ARG A 64 5.28 -17.50 -5.94
CA ARG A 64 5.05 -17.78 -4.51
C ARG A 64 6.32 -17.72 -3.67
N TYR A 65 7.49 -18.03 -4.25
CA TYR A 65 8.78 -17.91 -3.55
C TYR A 65 9.03 -16.47 -3.09
N TYR A 66 8.63 -15.51 -3.91
CA TYR A 66 8.70 -14.08 -3.64
C TYR A 66 7.51 -13.54 -2.83
N GLY A 67 6.62 -14.43 -2.35
CA GLY A 67 5.45 -14.08 -1.56
C GLY A 67 4.31 -13.46 -2.36
N LEU A 68 4.38 -13.48 -3.70
CA LEU A 68 3.30 -12.96 -4.52
C LEU A 68 2.11 -13.92 -4.54
N PRO A 69 0.86 -13.39 -4.56
CA PRO A 69 -0.34 -14.18 -4.79
C PRO A 69 -0.26 -15.00 -6.08
N PRO A 70 -0.92 -16.15 -6.17
CA PRO A 70 -1.00 -16.91 -7.41
C PRO A 70 -1.64 -16.07 -8.52
N VAL A 71 -1.29 -16.40 -9.75
CA VAL A 71 -1.88 -15.79 -10.94
C VAL A 71 -3.36 -16.18 -11.05
N SER A 72 -4.22 -15.21 -11.34
CA SER A 72 -5.64 -15.40 -11.66
C SER A 72 -6.02 -14.56 -12.88
N ASP A 73 -7.22 -14.75 -13.42
CA ASP A 73 -7.87 -13.78 -14.33
C ASP A 73 -7.08 -13.37 -15.58
N GLY A 74 -6.23 -14.26 -16.11
CA GLY A 74 -5.60 -14.09 -17.43
C GLY A 74 -4.42 -13.12 -17.49
N TRP A 75 -3.97 -12.56 -16.36
CA TRP A 75 -2.72 -11.78 -16.30
C TRP A 75 -1.53 -12.67 -15.91
N VAL A 76 -0.30 -12.19 -16.04
CA VAL A 76 0.93 -12.84 -15.56
C VAL A 76 1.80 -11.82 -14.83
N TYR A 77 2.69 -12.29 -13.95
CA TYR A 77 3.77 -11.43 -13.45
C TYR A 77 4.90 -11.41 -14.47
N MET A 78 5.38 -10.22 -14.81
CA MET A 78 6.57 -10.03 -15.63
C MET A 78 7.61 -9.26 -14.82
N ASN A 79 8.86 -9.67 -14.97
CA ASN A 79 10.01 -8.89 -14.53
C ASN A 79 10.40 -7.93 -15.66
N ILE A 80 10.27 -6.63 -15.38
CA ILE A 80 10.55 -5.55 -16.31
C ILE A 80 11.63 -4.71 -15.66
N GLU A 81 12.87 -4.92 -16.12
CA GLU A 81 14.07 -4.42 -15.45
C GLU A 81 14.07 -4.74 -13.95
N ASP A 82 14.12 -3.69 -13.14
CA ASP A 82 14.16 -3.69 -11.69
C ASP A 82 12.76 -3.47 -11.09
N GLU A 83 11.72 -4.05 -11.68
CA GLU A 83 10.37 -3.98 -11.13
C GLU A 83 9.54 -5.21 -11.54
N ILE A 84 8.48 -5.47 -10.78
CA ILE A 84 7.51 -6.52 -11.05
C ILE A 84 6.19 -5.88 -11.46
N TYR A 85 5.65 -6.33 -12.60
CA TYR A 85 4.37 -5.88 -13.12
C TYR A 85 3.39 -7.04 -13.30
N ARG A 86 2.10 -6.74 -13.13
CA ARG A 86 1.03 -7.56 -13.69
C ARG A 86 0.78 -7.10 -15.13
N VAL A 87 0.72 -8.05 -16.05
CA VAL A 87 0.52 -7.81 -17.48
C VAL A 87 -0.57 -8.74 -17.98
N ASP A 88 -1.53 -8.24 -18.76
CA ASP A 88 -2.52 -9.09 -19.41
C ASP A 88 -1.83 -10.04 -20.41
N TRP A 89 -2.07 -11.34 -20.30
CA TRP A 89 -1.35 -12.32 -21.10
C TRP A 89 -1.68 -12.24 -22.60
N ARG A 90 -2.88 -11.77 -22.95
CA ARG A 90 -3.38 -11.77 -24.32
C ARG A 90 -3.02 -10.48 -25.04
N SER A 91 -3.28 -9.32 -24.43
CA SER A 91 -3.01 -8.00 -25.02
C SER A 91 -1.58 -7.52 -24.77
N LEU A 92 -0.88 -8.07 -23.78
CA LEU A 92 0.40 -7.56 -23.27
C LEU A 92 0.30 -6.15 -22.69
N GLU A 93 -0.89 -5.76 -22.23
CA GLU A 93 -1.10 -4.48 -21.54
C GLU A 93 -0.61 -4.56 -20.10
N VAL A 94 0.20 -3.57 -19.69
CA VAL A 94 0.69 -3.41 -18.33
C VAL A 94 -0.43 -2.92 -17.42
N LEU A 95 -0.80 -3.73 -16.43
CA LEU A 95 -1.97 -3.48 -15.57
C LEU A 95 -1.59 -2.78 -14.27
N GLU A 96 -0.50 -3.21 -13.62
CA GLU A 96 -0.14 -2.72 -12.28
C GLU A 96 1.34 -2.97 -11.99
N ARG A 97 1.99 -2.03 -11.29
CA ARG A 97 3.31 -2.25 -10.67
C ARG A 97 3.17 -2.77 -9.25
N VAL A 98 3.66 -3.98 -9.01
CA VAL A 98 3.40 -4.79 -7.81
C VAL A 98 4.67 -5.16 -7.05
N THR A 99 5.81 -4.58 -7.41
CA THR A 99 7.10 -4.77 -6.75
C THR A 99 7.03 -4.65 -5.21
N HIS A 100 6.25 -3.69 -4.73
CA HIS A 100 6.04 -3.44 -3.29
C HIS A 100 5.32 -4.59 -2.56
N GLN A 101 4.70 -5.52 -3.27
CA GLN A 101 4.04 -6.70 -2.70
C GLN A 101 5.00 -7.88 -2.50
N ALA A 102 6.19 -7.84 -3.11
CA ALA A 102 7.21 -8.87 -2.90
C ALA A 102 7.74 -8.82 -1.47
N SER A 103 7.83 -9.98 -0.81
CA SER A 103 8.27 -10.09 0.59
C SER A 103 9.77 -10.39 0.75
N ARG A 104 10.47 -10.54 -0.38
CA ARG A 104 11.91 -10.81 -0.46
C ARG A 104 12.56 -9.84 -1.43
N ASN A 105 13.89 -9.80 -1.41
CA ASN A 105 14.66 -9.16 -2.48
C ASN A 105 14.20 -9.78 -3.80
N TRP A 106 13.63 -8.92 -4.63
CA TRP A 106 13.35 -9.21 -6.02
C TRP A 106 14.48 -8.60 -6.84
#